data_AF-A0A7Y7MA26-F1
#
_entry.id   AF-A0A7Y7MA26-F1
#
_cell.length_a   1.000
_cell.length_b   1.000
_cell.length_c   1.000
_cell.angle_alpha   90.00
_cell.angle_beta   90.00
_cell.angle_gamma   90.00
#
_symmetry.space_group_name_H-M   'P 1'
#
loop_
_entity.id
_entity.type
_entity.pdbx_description
1 polymer ?
#
loop_
_entity_poly.entity_id
_entity_poly.type
_entity_poly.pdbx_seq_one_letter_code
_entity_poly.pdbx_strand_id
1 'polypeptide(L)'
;MPSLGRYIPSSLVSPRIRSAARQRLAELGGMTLWLLALALAASLWSYNPRDPSMNTASTQAPTNLLGVVGAYLADALLQNIGITCALPVLALVAWGWRVARHTGLGSVPVRVVALLCAM
;
A
#
# COMPACT_ATOMS: atom_id res chain seq x y z
N MET A 1 5.11 -37.32 22.21
CA MET A 1 4.39 -36.03 22.21
C MET A 1 3.23 -36.13 21.21
N PRO A 2 1.96 -36.08 21.64
CA PRO A 2 0.82 -36.16 20.71
C PRO A 2 0.75 -34.88 19.88
N SER A 3 0.75 -35.01 18.56
CA SER A 3 0.59 -33.88 17.65
C SER A 3 -0.82 -33.31 17.79
N LEU A 4 -0.92 -32.07 18.29
CA LEU A 4 -2.15 -31.31 18.53
C LEU A 4 -3.04 -31.11 17.28
N GLY A 5 -2.57 -31.48 16.09
CA GLY A 5 -3.26 -31.31 14.81
C GLY A 5 -4.48 -32.20 14.55
N ARG A 6 -4.83 -33.14 15.44
CA ARG A 6 -5.99 -34.05 15.25
C ARG A 6 -7.33 -33.55 15.80
N TYR A 7 -7.34 -32.47 16.60
CA TYR A 7 -8.56 -32.00 17.29
C TYR A 7 -9.23 -30.79 16.64
N ILE A 8 -8.79 -30.37 15.45
CA ILE A 8 -9.49 -29.34 14.66
C ILE A 8 -10.13 -30.04 13.45
N PRO A 9 -11.40 -30.49 13.56
CA PRO A 9 -12.15 -30.96 12.41
C PRO A 9 -12.19 -29.85 11.34
N SER A 10 -11.76 -30.17 10.12
CA SER A 10 -11.89 -29.30 8.95
C SER A 10 -13.35 -28.98 8.59
N SER A 11 -14.31 -29.61 9.29
CA SER A 11 -15.76 -29.39 9.23
C SER A 11 -16.30 -28.26 10.11
N LEU A 12 -15.51 -27.66 11.03
CA LEU A 12 -15.99 -26.61 11.94
C LEU A 12 -15.90 -25.18 11.39
N VAL A 13 -15.09 -24.94 10.35
CA VAL A 13 -15.12 -23.65 9.64
C VAL A 13 -16.18 -23.75 8.57
N SER A 14 -17.40 -23.29 8.91
CA SER A 14 -18.50 -23.25 7.95
C SER A 14 -18.05 -22.59 6.64
N PRO A 15 -18.50 -23.08 5.46
CA PRO A 15 -18.16 -22.47 4.17
C PRO A 15 -18.42 -20.95 4.14
N ARG A 16 -19.40 -20.48 4.91
CA ARG A 16 -19.75 -19.07 5.10
C ARG A 16 -18.67 -18.26 5.84
N ILE A 17 -18.08 -18.80 6.92
CA ILE A 17 -16.99 -18.12 7.63
C ILE A 17 -15.75 -18.04 6.73
N ARG A 18 -15.45 -19.10 5.98
CA ARG A 18 -14.32 -19.13 5.05
C ARG A 18 -14.48 -18.12 3.92
N SER A 19 -15.66 -18.02 3.32
CA SER A 19 -15.92 -17.05 2.24
C SER A 19 -15.88 -15.62 2.76
N ALA A 20 -16.50 -15.35 3.92
CA ALA A 20 -16.46 -14.05 4.57
C ALA A 20 -15.03 -13.63 4.92
N ALA A 21 -14.23 -14.51 5.54
CA ALA A 21 -12.83 -14.23 5.87
C ALA A 21 -12.00 -13.94 4.62
N ARG A 22 -12.16 -14.73 3.54
CA ARG A 22 -11.47 -14.50 2.27
C ARG A 22 -11.84 -13.15 1.66
N GLN A 23 -13.11 -12.77 1.73
CA GLN A 23 -13.57 -11.46 1.24
C GLN A 23 -12.93 -10.35 2.07
N ARG A 24 -13.00 -10.39 3.40
CA ARG A 24 -12.38 -9.38 4.28
C ARG A 24 -10.86 -9.27 4.10
N LEU A 25 -10.15 -10.39 3.96
CA LEU A 25 -8.71 -10.38 3.71
C LEU A 25 -8.37 -9.74 2.36
N ALA A 26 -9.15 -10.04 1.33
CA ALA A 26 -8.98 -9.41 0.04
C ALA A 26 -9.36 -7.92 0.09
N GLU A 27 -10.36 -7.53 0.88
CA GLU A 27 -10.71 -6.12 1.10
C GLU A 27 -9.55 -5.34 1.74
N LEU A 28 -9.02 -5.86 2.84
CA LEU A 28 -7.86 -5.28 3.53
C LEU A 28 -6.63 -5.26 2.63
N GLY A 29 -6.37 -6.33 1.87
CA GLY A 29 -5.27 -6.38 0.92
C GLY A 29 -5.39 -5.29 -0.16
N GLY A 30 -6.58 -5.10 -0.72
CA GLY A 30 -6.84 -4.05 -1.71
C GLY A 30 -6.64 -2.64 -1.14
N MET A 31 -7.13 -2.37 0.07
CA MET A 31 -6.93 -1.10 0.76
C MET A 31 -5.46 -0.82 1.05
N THR A 32 -4.73 -1.82 1.54
CA THR A 32 -3.29 -1.71 1.79
C THR A 32 -2.52 -1.39 0.51
N LEU A 33 -2.85 -2.05 -0.61
CA LEU A 33 -2.23 -1.74 -1.92
C LEU A 33 -2.47 -0.29 -2.35
N TRP A 34 -3.70 0.22 -2.16
CA TRP A 34 -4.03 1.61 -2.46
C TRP A 34 -3.28 2.60 -1.57
N LEU A 35 -3.21 2.34 -0.26
CA LEU A 35 -2.47 3.18 0.67
C LEU A 35 -0.98 3.20 0.35
N LEU A 36 -0.39 2.05 0.02
CA LEU A 36 1.00 1.96 -0.42
C LEU A 36 1.23 2.72 -1.72
N ALA A 37 0.31 2.62 -2.69
CA ALA A 37 0.38 3.38 -3.93
C ALA A 37 0.37 4.89 -3.69
N LEU A 38 -0.54 5.38 -2.86
CA LEU A 38 -0.66 6.80 -2.52
C LEU A 38 0.55 7.30 -1.74
N ALA A 39 1.03 6.52 -0.77
CA ALA A 39 2.24 6.83 0.00
C ALA A 39 3.46 6.95 -0.94
N LEU A 40 3.64 5.98 -1.83
CA LEU A 40 4.74 5.97 -2.79
C LEU A 40 4.65 7.13 -3.79
N ALA A 41 3.45 7.40 -4.31
CA ALA A 41 3.20 8.52 -5.20
C ALA A 41 3.48 9.86 -4.51
N ALA A 42 3.01 10.05 -3.28
CA ALA A 42 3.25 11.27 -2.49
C ALA A 42 4.74 11.46 -2.20
N SER A 43 5.45 10.38 -1.85
CA SER A 43 6.90 10.38 -1.65
C SER A 43 7.65 10.82 -2.91
N LEU A 44 7.32 10.26 -4.08
CA LEU A 44 7.96 10.63 -5.35
C LEU A 44 7.57 12.04 -5.81
N TRP A 45 6.30 12.42 -5.64
CA TRP A 45 5.80 13.74 -6.04
C TRP A 45 6.41 14.88 -5.22
N SER A 46 6.62 14.64 -3.92
CA SER A 46 7.26 15.58 -3.00
C SER A 46 8.77 15.36 -2.87
N TYR A 47 9.41 14.72 -3.86
CA TYR A 47 10.86 14.57 -3.88
C TYR A 47 11.56 15.93 -3.93
N ASN A 48 12.52 16.12 -3.04
CA ASN A 48 13.37 17.30 -3.01
C ASN A 48 14.85 16.86 -2.89
N PRO A 49 15.72 17.21 -3.85
CA PRO A 49 17.14 16.84 -3.81
C PRO A 49 17.91 17.37 -2.59
N ARG A 50 17.37 18.38 -1.89
CA ARG A 50 17.98 18.99 -0.69
C ARG A 50 17.53 18.35 0.61
N ASP A 51 16.54 17.44 0.55
CA ASP A 51 16.11 16.70 1.74
C ASP A 51 17.22 15.76 2.23
N PRO A 52 17.28 15.45 3.54
CA PRO A 52 18.19 14.44 4.06
C PRO A 52 17.95 13.11 3.36
N SER A 53 19.01 12.52 2.80
CA SER A 53 18.94 11.27 2.05
C SER A 53 20.22 10.44 2.24
N MET A 54 20.28 9.24 1.64
CA MET A 54 21.48 8.39 1.71
C MET A 54 22.71 9.08 1.10
N ASN A 55 22.51 9.94 0.12
CA ASN A 55 23.58 10.63 -0.61
C ASN A 55 23.71 12.12 -0.23
N THR A 56 22.71 12.65 0.49
CA THR A 56 22.65 14.06 0.90
C THR A 56 22.63 14.17 2.42
N ALA A 57 23.79 14.51 3.00
CA ALA A 57 23.87 14.90 4.40
C ALA A 57 23.33 16.33 4.56
N SER A 58 22.06 16.44 4.98
CA SER A 58 21.39 17.73 5.21
C SER A 58 21.02 17.87 6.69
N THR A 59 21.20 19.07 7.24
CA THR A 59 20.74 19.44 8.60
C THR A 59 19.32 20.01 8.59
N GLN A 60 18.70 20.12 7.42
CA GLN A 60 17.35 20.66 7.26
C GLN A 60 16.30 19.59 7.56
N ALA A 61 15.15 20.01 8.06
CA ALA A 61 14.00 19.12 8.23
C ALA A 61 13.52 18.62 6.85
N PRO A 62 13.10 17.34 6.72
CA PRO A 62 12.63 16.79 5.45
C PRO A 62 11.36 17.51 4.99
N THR A 63 11.32 17.88 3.72
CA THR A 63 10.15 18.52 3.09
C THR A 63 9.21 17.53 2.41
N ASN A 64 9.64 16.28 2.21
CA ASN A 64 8.81 15.20 1.72
C ASN A 64 7.56 14.98 2.58
N LEU A 65 6.42 14.70 1.95
CA LEU A 65 5.13 14.49 2.63
C LEU A 65 5.12 13.29 3.58
N LEU A 66 5.99 12.30 3.35
CA LEU A 66 6.20 11.17 4.27
C LEU A 66 7.42 11.36 5.20
N GLY A 67 7.94 12.58 5.29
CA GLY A 67 9.10 12.94 6.09
C GLY A 67 10.38 12.23 5.62
N VAL A 68 11.27 11.91 6.57
CA VAL A 68 12.59 11.32 6.28
C VAL A 68 12.46 10.01 5.50
N VAL A 69 11.53 9.13 5.87
CA VAL A 69 11.35 7.85 5.20
C VAL A 69 10.98 8.06 3.73
N GLY A 70 10.08 9.01 3.46
CA GLY A 70 9.68 9.38 2.10
C GLY A 70 10.83 9.96 1.27
N ALA A 71 11.63 10.84 1.87
CA ALA A 71 12.79 11.43 1.21
C ALA A 71 13.82 10.36 0.81
N TYR A 72 14.18 9.46 1.72
CA TYR A 72 15.11 8.37 1.44
C TYR A 72 14.60 7.42 0.35
N LEU A 73 13.31 7.07 0.42
CA LEU A 73 12.72 6.11 -0.50
C LEU A 73 12.61 6.68 -1.93
N ALA A 74 12.16 7.94 -2.06
CA ALA A 74 12.13 8.63 -3.35
C ALA A 74 13.53 8.80 -3.93
N ASP A 75 14.50 9.21 -3.11
CA ASP A 75 15.88 9.39 -3.53
C ASP A 75 16.51 8.08 -4.02
N ALA A 76 16.33 6.99 -3.28
CA ALA A 76 16.84 5.67 -3.67
C ALA A 76 16.19 5.15 -4.96
N LEU A 77 14.88 5.33 -5.11
CA LEU A 77 14.16 4.87 -6.31
C LEU A 77 14.56 5.68 -7.55
N LEU A 78 14.63 7.00 -7.45
CA LEU A 78 15.03 7.86 -8.55
C LEU A 78 16.49 7.63 -8.95
N GLN A 79 17.39 7.38 -7.99
CA GLN A 79 18.79 7.09 -8.31
C GLN A 79 19.00 5.72 -8.96
N ASN A 80 18.36 4.67 -8.45
CA ASN A 80 18.58 3.31 -8.97
C ASN A 80 17.77 3.01 -10.24
N ILE A 81 16.55 3.56 -10.34
CA ILE A 81 15.57 3.18 -11.36
C ILE A 81 15.29 4.35 -12.32
N GLY A 82 15.45 5.60 -11.87
CA GLY A 82 15.06 6.79 -12.63
C GLY A 82 13.54 6.93 -12.74
N ILE A 83 13.07 7.55 -13.82
CA ILE A 83 11.64 7.82 -14.10
C ILE A 83 10.78 6.54 -14.07
N THR A 84 11.39 5.38 -14.34
CA THR A 84 10.72 4.08 -14.30
C THR A 84 10.21 3.72 -12.89
N CYS A 85 10.60 4.45 -11.84
CA CYS A 85 10.03 4.32 -10.49
C CYS A 85 8.52 4.60 -10.40
N ALA A 86 7.93 5.20 -11.44
CA ALA A 86 6.48 5.33 -11.57
C ALA A 86 5.77 3.98 -11.81
N LEU A 87 6.44 2.97 -12.38
CA LEU A 87 5.83 1.66 -12.67
C LEU A 87 5.34 0.93 -11.41
N PRO A 88 6.12 0.83 -10.31
CA PRO A 88 5.63 0.31 -9.03
C PRO A 88 4.34 0.98 -8.54
N VAL A 89 4.24 2.31 -8.65
CA VAL A 89 3.03 3.05 -8.27
C VAL A 89 1.85 2.57 -9.12
N LEU A 90 2.01 2.54 -10.45
CA LEU A 90 0.97 2.08 -11.37
C LEU A 90 0.56 0.62 -11.13
N ALA A 91 1.52 -0.25 -10.82
CA ALA A 91 1.26 -1.66 -10.50
C ALA A 91 0.43 -1.80 -9.22
N LEU A 92 0.80 -1.07 -8.15
CA LEU A 92 0.05 -1.07 -6.89
C LEU A 92 -1.38 -0.53 -7.08
N VAL A 93 -1.55 0.54 -7.85
CA VAL A 93 -2.88 1.07 -8.22
C VAL A 93 -3.68 0.03 -9.00
N ALA A 94 -3.10 -0.59 -10.03
CA ALA A 94 -3.77 -1.57 -10.87
C ALA A 94 -4.20 -2.81 -10.07
N TRP A 95 -3.36 -3.30 -9.17
CA TRP A 95 -3.68 -4.44 -8.30
C TRP A 95 -4.70 -4.08 -7.23
N GLY A 96 -4.56 -2.92 -6.57
CA GLY A 96 -5.55 -2.43 -5.61
C GLY A 96 -6.92 -2.28 -6.26
N TRP A 97 -6.96 -1.75 -7.49
CA TRP A 97 -8.17 -1.64 -8.29
C TRP A 97 -8.77 -3.00 -8.68
N ARG A 98 -7.93 -3.93 -9.16
CA ARG A 98 -8.35 -5.30 -9.49
C ARG A 98 -8.97 -5.99 -8.28
N VAL A 99 -8.31 -5.91 -7.13
CA VAL A 99 -8.80 -6.51 -5.88
C VAL A 99 -10.13 -5.87 -5.48
N ALA A 100 -10.23 -4.54 -5.49
CA ALA A 100 -11.47 -3.83 -5.15
C ALA A 100 -12.66 -4.20 -6.05
N ARG A 101 -12.43 -4.42 -7.35
CA ARG A 101 -13.47 -4.89 -8.28
C ARG A 101 -13.93 -6.32 -7.97
N HIS A 102 -13.03 -7.19 -7.53
CA HIS A 102 -13.37 -8.60 -7.24
C HIS A 102 -14.02 -8.82 -5.86
N THR A 103 -13.78 -7.96 -4.88
CA THR A 103 -14.36 -8.10 -3.52
C THR A 103 -15.68 -7.36 -3.31
N GLY A 104 -16.18 -6.61 -4.30
CA GLY A 104 -17.40 -5.81 -4.15
C GLY A 104 -17.18 -4.49 -3.39
N LEU A 105 -15.92 -4.10 -3.18
CA LEU A 105 -15.52 -2.82 -2.59
C LEU A 105 -15.72 -1.61 -3.50
N GLY A 106 -16.40 -1.77 -4.65
CA GLY A 106 -16.36 -0.81 -5.77
C GLY A 106 -16.61 0.66 -5.41
N SER A 107 -17.26 0.96 -4.28
CA SER A 107 -17.53 2.32 -3.81
C SER A 107 -16.64 2.83 -2.67
N VAL A 108 -15.99 1.97 -1.88
CA VAL A 108 -15.24 2.42 -0.68
C VAL A 108 -13.95 3.19 -1.03
N PRO A 109 -13.04 2.70 -1.90
CA PRO A 109 -11.86 3.48 -2.27
C PRO A 109 -12.24 4.73 -3.05
N VAL A 110 -13.28 4.69 -3.88
CA VAL A 110 -13.82 5.89 -4.55
C VAL A 110 -14.32 6.91 -3.54
N ARG A 111 -15.03 6.46 -2.49
CA ARG A 111 -15.49 7.34 -1.40
C ARG A 111 -14.33 7.94 -0.61
N VAL A 112 -13.30 7.16 -0.29
CA VAL A 112 -12.11 7.66 0.41
C VAL A 112 -11.37 8.70 -0.44
N VAL A 113 -11.15 8.41 -1.73
CA VAL A 113 -10.55 9.36 -2.67
C VAL A 113 -11.41 10.61 -2.80
N ALA A 114 -12.73 10.47 -2.95
CA ALA A 114 -13.65 11.61 -3.06
C ALA A 114 -13.65 12.48 -1.79
N LEU A 115 -13.58 11.88 -0.60
CA LEU A 115 -13.47 12.61 0.67
C LEU A 115 -12.14 13.36 0.77
N LEU A 116 -11.04 12.73 0.38
CA LEU A 116 -9.72 13.38 0.37
C LEU A 116 -9.65 14.53 -0.65
N CYS A 117 -10.33 14.43 -1.79
CA CYS A 117 -10.44 15.52 -2.76
C CYS A 117 -11.41 16.63 -2.33
N ALA A 118 -12.31 16.36 -1.38
CA ALA A 118 -13.31 17.32 -0.91
C ALA A 118 -12.87 18.10 0.34
N MET A 119 -11.79 17.69 1.01
CA MET A 119 -11.10 18.46 2.07
C MET A 119 -10.07 19.41 1.46
#